data_AF-A0A1G7N4W1-F1
#
_entry.id   AF-A0A1G7N4W1-F1
#
_cell.length_a   1.000
_cell.length_b   1.000
_cell.length_c   1.000
_cell.angle_alpha   90.00
_cell.angle_beta   90.00
_cell.angle_gamma   90.00
#
_symmetry.space_group_name_H-M   'P 1'
#
loop_
_entity.id
_entity.type
_entity.pdbx_description
1 polymer ?
#
loop_
_entity_poly.entity_id
_entity_poly.type
_entity_poly.pdbx_seq_one_letter_code
_entity_poly.pdbx_strand_id
1 'polypeptide(L)'
;MTAAIAYPDSLFSREGPARQLPVHGHAHTTVAQLLEPLRHGTYHPLRIVSPASDTPLASGYVELTTTGYHLHMIDAQSEQRINATAARLAEVFQALVSLIDDLQQEAS
;
A
#
# COMPACT_ATOMS: atom_id res chain seq x y z
N MET A 1 -30.77 25.27 -13.89
CA MET A 1 -30.80 23.99 -13.15
C MET A 1 -29.70 23.12 -13.73
N THR A 2 -28.53 23.09 -13.09
CA THR A 2 -27.37 22.34 -13.57
C THR A 2 -27.42 20.97 -12.94
N ALA A 3 -27.56 19.92 -13.76
CA ALA A 3 -27.52 18.55 -13.28
C ALA A 3 -26.12 18.28 -12.70
N ALA A 4 -26.06 18.01 -11.39
CA ALA A 4 -24.84 17.51 -10.76
C ALA A 4 -24.55 16.14 -11.35
N ILE A 5 -23.42 16.02 -12.05
CA ILE A 5 -22.87 14.73 -12.45
C ILE A 5 -22.53 14.01 -11.15
N ALA A 6 -23.32 12.99 -10.80
CA ALA A 6 -22.98 12.07 -9.73
C ALA A 6 -21.77 11.27 -10.21
N TYR A 7 -20.58 11.67 -9.77
CA TYR A 7 -19.43 10.80 -9.84
C TYR A 7 -19.79 9.54 -9.06
N PRO A 8 -19.67 8.32 -9.65
CA PRO A 8 -19.80 7.10 -8.85
C PRO A 8 -18.84 7.24 -7.68
N ASP A 9 -19.29 6.86 -6.48
CA ASP A 9 -18.54 6.89 -5.22
C ASP A 9 -17.04 6.89 -5.47
N SER A 10 -16.38 8.02 -5.20
CA SER A 10 -14.94 8.10 -5.35
C SER A 10 -14.31 6.92 -4.59
N LEU A 11 -13.24 6.34 -5.15
CA LEU A 11 -12.50 5.16 -4.66
C LEU A 11 -12.07 5.25 -3.17
N PHE A 12 -12.29 6.40 -2.52
CA PHE A 12 -12.19 6.65 -1.08
C PHE A 12 -13.42 6.18 -0.26
N SER A 13 -14.14 5.15 -0.70
CA SER A 13 -15.49 4.84 -0.19
C SER A 13 -15.55 4.41 1.29
N ARG A 14 -14.39 4.20 1.95
CA ARG A 14 -14.16 4.26 3.41
C ARG A 14 -12.66 4.05 3.68
N GLU A 15 -12.02 5.00 4.36
CA GLU A 15 -10.63 4.83 4.81
C GLU A 15 -10.55 3.70 5.84
N GLY A 16 -9.85 2.61 5.51
CA GLY A 16 -9.44 1.61 6.49
C GLY A 16 -8.34 2.17 7.40
N PRO A 17 -8.16 1.67 8.63
CA PRO A 17 -7.09 2.14 9.51
C PRO A 17 -5.73 2.00 8.82
N ALA A 18 -4.89 3.04 8.89
CA ALA A 18 -3.54 3.00 8.36
C ALA A 18 -2.77 1.81 8.94
N ARG A 19 -2.11 1.07 8.04
CA ARG A 19 -1.37 -0.14 8.40
C ARG A 19 0.12 0.14 8.32
N GLN A 20 0.82 -0.16 9.41
CA GLN A 20 2.27 -0.02 9.48
C GLN A 20 2.95 -1.35 9.16
N LEU A 21 3.93 -1.29 8.27
CA LEU A 21 4.84 -2.36 7.90
C LEU A 21 6.22 -2.00 8.45
N PRO A 22 6.80 -2.79 9.36
CA PRO A 22 8.17 -2.55 9.78
C PRO A 22 9.12 -2.86 8.61
N VAL A 23 10.14 -2.03 8.41
CA VAL A 23 11.16 -2.25 7.37
C VAL A 23 12.09 -3.43 7.72
N HIS A 24 12.13 -3.86 8.99
CA HIS A 24 12.92 -5.00 9.45
C HIS A 24 12.05 -6.04 10.14
N GLY A 25 12.32 -7.32 9.87
CA GLY A 25 11.68 -8.46 10.52
C GLY A 25 10.28 -8.76 10.00
N HIS A 26 10.03 -10.04 9.69
CA HIS A 26 8.71 -10.59 9.35
C HIS A 26 7.93 -9.89 8.21
N ALA A 27 8.59 -9.19 7.26
CA ALA A 27 7.94 -8.52 6.13
C ALA A 27 6.90 -9.41 5.42
N HIS A 28 7.24 -10.67 5.18
CA HIS A 28 6.32 -11.66 4.63
C HIS A 28 5.05 -11.87 5.47
N THR A 29 5.17 -12.02 6.79
CA THR A 29 4.02 -12.24 7.67
C THR A 29 3.17 -10.98 7.80
N THR A 30 3.80 -9.81 7.95
CA THR A 30 3.10 -8.55 8.12
C THR A 30 2.37 -8.15 6.84
N VAL A 31 3.00 -8.27 5.66
CA VAL A 31 2.34 -8.02 4.38
C VAL A 31 1.18 -9.00 4.18
N ALA A 32 1.33 -10.28 4.51
CA ALA A 32 0.24 -11.26 4.39
C ALA A 32 -0.98 -10.89 5.24
N GLN A 33 -0.77 -10.51 6.50
CA GLN A 33 -1.83 -10.06 7.41
C GLN A 33 -2.52 -8.78 6.92
N LEU A 34 -1.77 -7.92 6.23
CA LEU A 34 -2.26 -6.64 5.72
C LEU A 34 -3.06 -6.81 4.43
N LEU A 35 -2.68 -7.77 3.59
CA LEU A 35 -3.34 -8.03 2.32
C LEU A 35 -4.57 -8.94 2.45
N GLU A 36 -4.73 -9.67 3.56
CA GLU A 36 -5.89 -10.54 3.80
C GLU A 36 -7.25 -9.78 3.75
N PRO A 37 -7.38 -8.57 4.36
CA PRO A 37 -8.60 -7.76 4.28
C PRO A 37 -8.92 -7.18 2.89
N LEU A 38 -7.95 -7.06 1.97
CA LEU A 38 -8.19 -6.53 0.61
C LEU A 38 -9.17 -7.38 -0.20
N ARG A 39 -9.31 -8.66 0.15
CA ARG A 39 -10.30 -9.56 -0.43
C ARG A 39 -11.74 -9.09 -0.21
N HIS A 40 -11.95 -8.17 0.72
CA HIS A 40 -13.27 -7.61 1.05
C HIS A 40 -13.53 -6.25 0.36
N GLY A 41 -12.66 -5.80 -0.55
CA GLY A 41 -12.90 -4.60 -1.37
C GLY A 41 -12.70 -3.28 -0.63
N THR A 42 -11.73 -3.22 0.28
CA THR A 42 -11.46 -2.00 1.08
C THR A 42 -10.13 -1.36 0.66
N TYR A 43 -10.09 -0.04 0.63
CA TYR A 43 -8.86 0.74 0.54
C TYR A 43 -8.04 0.62 1.84
N HIS A 44 -6.72 0.43 1.73
CA HIS A 44 -5.84 0.40 2.89
C HIS A 44 -4.63 1.35 2.71
N PRO A 45 -4.52 2.41 3.54
CA PRO A 45 -3.31 3.21 3.61
C PRO A 45 -2.16 2.40 4.20
N LEU A 46 -0.99 2.47 3.56
CA LEU A 46 0.23 1.77 3.92
C LEU A 46 1.30 2.74 4.38
N ARG A 47 2.03 2.35 5.42
CA ARG A 47 3.28 3.02 5.81
C ARG A 47 4.34 1.98 6.09
N ILE A 48 5.50 2.10 5.46
CA ILE A 48 6.69 1.34 5.81
C ILE A 48 7.51 2.20 6.75
N VAL A 49 7.75 1.72 7.98
CA VAL A 49 8.41 2.47 9.05
C VAL A 49 9.72 1.82 9.46
N SER A 50 10.71 2.62 9.80
CA SER A 50 11.91 2.13 10.49
C SER A 50 11.57 1.79 11.95
N PRO A 51 11.80 0.55 12.43
CA PRO A 51 11.54 0.21 13.82
C PRO A 51 12.49 0.90 14.80
N ALA A 52 13.60 1.47 14.33
CA ALA A 52 14.54 2.19 15.18
C ALA A 52 14.05 3.61 15.56
N SER A 53 13.23 4.24 14.70
CA SER A 53 12.83 5.64 14.86
C SER A 53 11.33 5.91 14.66
N ASP A 54 10.56 4.88 14.28
CA ASP A 54 9.16 4.98 13.82
C ASP A 54 8.96 5.99 12.67
N THR A 55 10.05 6.34 11.98
CA THR A 55 10.02 7.26 10.84
C THR A 55 9.46 6.53 9.62
N PRO A 56 8.45 7.08 8.92
CA PRO A 56 7.99 6.52 7.66
C PRO A 56 9.07 6.67 6.60
N LEU A 57 9.51 5.55 6.05
CA LEU A 57 10.44 5.47 4.92
C LEU A 57 9.70 5.50 3.59
N ALA A 58 8.51 4.89 3.56
CA ALA A 58 7.60 4.96 2.43
C ALA A 58 6.15 4.98 2.89
N SER A 59 5.28 5.59 2.10
CA SER A 59 3.84 5.67 2.35
C SER A 59 3.07 5.48 1.05
N GLY A 60 1.85 4.99 1.15
CA GLY A 60 1.07 4.69 -0.04
C GLY A 60 -0.25 4.04 0.27
N TYR A 61 -0.77 3.29 -0.69
CA TYR A 61 -2.00 2.55 -0.54
C TYR A 61 -2.03 1.32 -1.43
N VAL A 62 -2.91 0.41 -1.05
CA VAL A 62 -3.33 -0.71 -1.86
C VAL A 62 -4.85 -0.77 -1.91
N GLU A 63 -5.38 -1.03 -3.10
CA GLU A 63 -6.82 -1.12 -3.35
C GLU A 63 -7.12 -2.25 -4.36
N LEU A 64 -8.35 -2.77 -4.31
CA LEU A 64 -8.87 -3.69 -5.31
C LEU A 64 -9.79 -2.91 -6.25
N THR A 65 -9.45 -2.88 -7.54
CA THR A 65 -10.22 -2.22 -8.61
C THR A 65 -10.84 -3.24 -9.55
N THR A 66 -11.56 -2.77 -10.57
CA THR A 66 -12.11 -3.63 -11.63
C THR A 66 -11.05 -4.30 -12.51
N THR A 67 -9.83 -3.74 -12.55
CA THR A 67 -8.73 -4.25 -13.38
C THR A 67 -7.71 -5.09 -12.61
N GLY A 68 -7.81 -5.12 -11.27
CA GLY A 68 -6.93 -5.91 -10.41
C GLY A 68 -6.61 -5.19 -9.10
N TYR A 69 -5.51 -5.58 -8.48
CA TYR A 69 -4.99 -4.92 -7.29
C TYR A 69 -4.07 -3.79 -7.71
N HIS A 70 -4.37 -2.58 -7.24
CA HIS A 70 -3.57 -1.40 -7.52
C HIS A 70 -2.74 -1.06 -6.28
N LEU A 71 -1.44 -0.88 -6.48
CA LEU A 71 -0.47 -0.56 -5.44
C LEU A 71 0.29 0.70 -5.85
N HIS A 72 0.27 1.69 -4.97
CA HIS A 72 1.00 2.94 -5.14
C HIS A 72 1.79 3.25 -3.87
N MET A 73 3.11 3.42 -4.00
CA MET A 73 4.02 3.73 -2.89
C MET A 73 4.97 4.86 -3.30
N ILE A 74 5.14 5.82 -2.38
CA ILE A 74 6.12 6.91 -2.48
C ILE A 74 7.05 6.89 -1.28
N ASP A 75 8.26 7.41 -1.41
CA ASP A 75 9.18 7.60 -0.29
C ASP A 75 8.93 8.90 0.49
N ALA A 76 9.78 9.20 1.47
CA ALA A 76 9.73 10.40 2.28
C ALA A 76 9.93 11.71 1.48
N GLN A 77 10.56 11.63 0.30
CA GLN A 77 10.80 12.73 -0.62
C GLN A 77 9.67 12.89 -1.64
N SER A 78 8.62 12.07 -1.53
CA SER A 78 7.51 11.98 -2.48
C SER A 78 7.92 11.45 -3.86
N GLU A 79 9.05 10.75 -3.97
CA GLU A 79 9.43 10.06 -5.19
C GLU A 79 8.70 8.71 -5.28
N GLN A 80 8.29 8.34 -6.49
CA GLN A 80 7.53 7.12 -6.73
C GLN A 80 8.44 5.89 -6.58
N ARG A 81 8.12 5.02 -5.63
CA ARG A 81 8.80 3.74 -5.41
C ARG A 81 8.06 2.59 -6.09
N ILE A 82 6.73 2.59 -6.06
CA ILE A 82 5.87 1.62 -6.78
C ILE A 82 4.66 2.33 -7.36
N ASN A 83 4.34 2.00 -8.61
CA ASN A 83 3.04 2.27 -9.21
C ASN A 83 2.71 1.10 -10.14
N ALA A 84 1.87 0.19 -9.66
CA ALA A 84 1.63 -1.09 -10.33
C ALA A 84 0.17 -1.53 -10.20
N THR A 85 -0.34 -2.13 -11.26
CA THR A 85 -1.58 -2.92 -11.23
C THR A 85 -1.23 -4.37 -11.45
N ALA A 86 -1.71 -5.25 -10.57
CA ALA A 86 -1.50 -6.68 -10.64
C ALA A 86 -2.82 -7.44 -10.69
N ALA A 87 -2.87 -8.49 -11.52
CA ALA A 87 -4.07 -9.32 -11.61
C ALA A 87 -4.26 -10.19 -10.34
N ARG A 88 -3.18 -10.50 -9.62
CA ARG A 88 -3.19 -11.39 -8.45
C ARG A 88 -2.59 -10.71 -7.23
N LEU A 89 -3.17 -10.99 -6.07
CA LEU A 89 -2.69 -10.50 -4.77
C LEU A 89 -1.25 -10.92 -4.47
N ALA A 90 -0.82 -12.09 -4.96
CA ALA A 90 0.53 -12.59 -4.78
C ALA A 90 1.59 -11.68 -5.43
N GLU A 91 1.27 -11.01 -6.54
CA GLU A 91 2.21 -10.10 -7.22
C GLU A 91 2.36 -8.79 -6.41
N VAL A 92 1.27 -8.27 -5.85
CA VAL A 92 1.30 -7.13 -4.91
C VAL A 92 2.11 -7.48 -3.67
N PHE A 93 1.91 -8.69 -3.13
CA PHE A 93 2.67 -9.19 -1.99
C PHE A 93 4.18 -9.18 -2.27
N GLN A 94 4.60 -9.73 -3.41
CA GLN A 94 6.02 -9.76 -3.79
C GLN A 94 6.58 -8.34 -3.97
N ALA A 95 5.86 -7.45 -4.64
CA ALA A 95 6.30 -6.06 -4.83
C ALA A 95 6.51 -5.32 -3.51
N LEU A 96 5.61 -5.49 -2.53
CA LEU A 96 5.75 -4.89 -1.21
C LEU A 96 6.94 -5.46 -0.43
N VAL A 97 7.17 -6.77 -0.49
CA VAL A 97 8.32 -7.40 0.16
C VAL A 97 9.63 -6.88 -0.45
N SER A 98 9.74 -6.83 -1.77
CA SER A 98 10.94 -6.30 -2.44
C SER A 98 11.20 -4.84 -2.07
N LEU A 99 10.17 -3.99 -2.00
CA LEU A 99 10.35 -2.60 -1.56
C LEU A 99 10.83 -2.50 -0.11
N ILE A 100 10.33 -3.35 0.78
CA ILE A 100 10.80 -3.39 2.17
C ILE A 100 12.28 -3.77 2.22
N ASP A 101 12.70 -4.78 1.45
CA ASP A 101 14.10 -5.22 1.37
C ASP A 101 15.01 -4.11 0.81
N ASP A 102 14.59 -3.41 -0.25
CA ASP A 102 15.34 -2.28 -0.84
C ASP A 102 15.51 -1.14 0.17
N LEU A 103 14.42 -0.74 0.85
CA LEU A 103 14.46 0.31 1.88
C LEU A 103 15.31 -0.09 3.09
N GLN A 104 15.33 -1.38 3.45
CA GLN A 104 16.22 -1.89 4.49
C GLN A 104 17.70 -1.77 4.09
N GLN A 105 18.04 -2.03 2.83
CA GLN A 105 19.42 -1.86 2.33
C GLN A 105 19.84 -0.39 2.29
N GLU A 106 18.94 0.51 1.90
CA GLU A 106 19.20 1.96 1.87
C GLU A 106 19.38 2.58 3.28
N ALA A 107 18.75 1.98 4.29
CA ALA A 107 18.83 2.44 5.68
C ALA A 107 20.02 1.87 6.48
N SER A 108 20.79 0.94 5.90
CA SER A 108 21.96 0.28 6.51
C SER A 108 23.28 0.99 6.17
#